data_AF-A0A4R9WRW3-F1
#
_entry.id   AF-A0A4R9WRW3-F1
#
_cell.length_a   1.000
_cell.length_b   1.000
_cell.length_c   1.000
_cell.angle_alpha   90.00
_cell.angle_beta   90.00
_cell.angle_gamma   90.00
#
_symmetry.space_group_name_H-M   'P 1'
#
loop_
_entity.id
_entity.type
_entity.pdbx_description
1 polymer ?
#
loop_
_entity_poly.entity_id
_entity_poly.type
_entity_poly.pdbx_seq_one_letter_code
_entity_poly.pdbx_strand_id
1 'polypeptide(L)' 'RQVKATNLVVIGHNPGLQQFVLRLAGAGSDESVFKKIEEKFPTAALARFTAKGDWANLDFGGARLTHFVRPKDLE' A
#
# COMPACT_ATOMS: atom_id res chain seq x y z
N ARG A 1 6.92 14.25 24.20
CA ARG A 1 5.85 14.72 23.29
C ARG A 1 5.61 13.62 22.25
N GLN A 2 4.52 12.84 22.34
CA GLN A 2 4.19 11.88 21.27
C GLN A 2 3.61 12.66 20.09
N VAL A 3 4.24 12.54 18.93
CA VAL A 3 3.71 13.12 17.69
C VAL A 3 2.73 12.11 17.10
N LYS A 4 1.48 12.52 16.85
CA LYS A 4 0.48 11.70 16.16
C LYS A 4 0.60 11.93 14.66
N ALA A 5 0.71 10.86 13.88
CA ALA A 5 0.73 10.93 12.42
C ALA A 5 -0.64 10.58 11.84
N THR A 6 -1.14 11.41 10.91
CA THR A 6 -2.38 11.13 10.17
C THR A 6 -2.11 10.29 8.91
N ASN A 7 -0.92 10.42 8.33
CA ASN A 7 -0.50 9.70 7.13
C ASN A 7 0.91 9.15 7.34
N LEU A 8 1.17 7.98 6.75
CA LEU A 8 2.47 7.32 6.76
C LEU A 8 2.91 7.05 5.32
N VAL A 9 4.20 7.28 5.04
CA VAL A 9 4.85 6.85 3.79
C VAL A 9 5.90 5.80 4.15
N VAL A 10 5.82 4.65 3.49
CA VAL A 10 6.79 3.56 3.64
C VAL A 10 7.61 3.47 2.36
N ILE A 11 8.93 3.58 2.49
CA ILE A 11 9.88 3.45 1.38
C ILE A 11 10.72 2.20 1.65
N GLY A 12 10.88 1.34 0.64
CA GLY A 12 11.60 0.09 0.77
C GLY A 12 12.01 -0.51 -0.56
N HIS A 13 12.54 -1.73 -0.51
CA HIS A 13 13.05 -2.44 -1.66
C HIS A 13 12.20 -3.67 -2.01
N ASN A 14 12.14 -4.00 -3.29
CA ASN A 14 11.57 -5.26 -3.75
C ASN A 14 12.54 -6.43 -3.51
N PRO A 15 12.03 -7.67 -3.33
CA PRO A 15 10.61 -8.07 -3.46
C PRO A 15 9.76 -7.79 -2.22
N GLY A 16 10.40 -7.46 -1.08
CA GLY A 16 9.72 -7.30 0.21
C GLY A 16 8.65 -6.21 0.21
N LEU A 17 8.88 -5.08 -0.47
CA LEU A 17 7.89 -4.02 -0.57
C LEU A 17 6.62 -4.45 -1.33
N GLN A 18 6.76 -5.13 -2.47
CA GLN A 18 5.61 -5.68 -3.20
C GLN A 18 4.83 -6.68 -2.34
N GLN A 19 5.54 -7.59 -1.65
CA GLN A 19 4.90 -8.56 -0.74
C GLN A 19 4.18 -7.87 0.42
N PHE A 20 4.78 -6.82 1.00
CA PHE A 20 4.16 -6.03 2.06
C PHE A 20 2.86 -5.39 1.58
N VAL A 21 2.87 -4.77 0.41
CA VAL A 21 1.68 -4.14 -0.19
C VAL A 21 0.57 -5.17 -0.42
N LEU A 22 0.89 -6.34 -0.99
CA LEU A 22 -0.10 -7.40 -1.21
C LEU A 22 -0.67 -7.96 0.09
N ARG A 23 0.16 -8.17 1.12
CA ARG A 23 -0.27 -8.68 2.43
C ARG A 23 -1.08 -7.65 3.21
N LEU A 24 -0.82 -6.36 3.04
CA LEU A 24 -1.52 -5.30 3.75
C LEU A 24 -2.95 -5.10 3.23
N ALA A 25 -3.18 -5.40 1.95
CA ALA A 25 -4.48 -5.28 1.31
C ALA A 25 -5.52 -6.21 1.96
N GLY A 26 -6.59 -5.60 2.46
CA GLY A 26 -7.67 -6.24 3.20
C GLY A 26 -9.02 -6.15 2.50
N ALA A 27 -10.08 -6.42 3.28
CA ALA A 27 -11.46 -6.35 2.82
C ALA A 27 -11.80 -4.99 2.19
N GLY A 28 -12.51 -5.01 1.06
CA GLY A 28 -12.92 -3.83 0.31
C GLY A 28 -11.83 -3.22 -0.57
N SER A 29 -10.64 -3.81 -0.64
CA SER A 29 -9.59 -3.43 -1.59
C SER A 29 -10.06 -3.54 -3.04
N ASP A 30 -9.54 -2.66 -3.89
CA ASP A 30 -9.81 -2.73 -5.34
C ASP A 30 -9.06 -3.92 -5.95
N GLU A 31 -9.81 -4.93 -6.42
CA GLU A 31 -9.27 -6.16 -7.00
C GLU A 31 -8.48 -5.90 -8.29
N SER A 32 -8.90 -4.92 -9.09
CA SER A 32 -8.21 -4.58 -10.34
C SER A 32 -6.84 -3.93 -10.06
N VAL A 33 -6.77 -3.13 -9.00
CA VAL A 33 -5.52 -2.53 -8.51
C VAL A 33 -4.62 -3.60 -7.90
N PHE A 34 -5.18 -4.52 -7.11
CA PHE A 34 -4.46 -5.64 -6.52
C PHE A 34 -3.77 -6.49 -7.60
N LYS A 35 -4.52 -6.90 -8.63
CA LYS A 35 -3.99 -7.70 -9.75
C LYS A 35 -2.83 -7.02 -10.48
N LYS A 36 -2.89 -5.70 -10.69
CA LYS A 36 -1.78 -4.94 -11.30
C LYS A 36 -0.50 -4.98 -10.45
N ILE A 37 -0.64 -4.93 -9.12
CA ILE A 37 0.48 -5.01 -8.18
C ILE A 37 1.05 -6.42 -8.13
N GLU A 38 0.18 -7.43 -8.15
CA GLU A 38 0.57 -8.84 -8.21
C GLU A 38 1.40 -9.14 -9.45
N GLU A 39 0.99 -8.60 -10.61
CA GLU A 39 1.73 -8.71 -11.86
C GLU A 39 3.11 -8.04 -11.77
N LYS A 40 3.18 -6.78 -11.30
CA LYS A 40 4.45 -6.05 -11.22
C LYS A 40 4.40 -4.82 -10.31
N PHE A 41 5.43 -4.64 -9.49
CA PHE A 41 5.67 -3.41 -8.72
C PHE A 41 6.99 -2.73 -9.16
N PRO A 42 6.98 -1.88 -10.20
CA PRO A 42 8.21 -1.29 -10.73
C PRO A 42 8.81 -0.24 -9.79
N THR A 43 10.05 0.17 -10.06
CA THR A 43 10.73 1.26 -9.34
C THR A 43 9.87 2.52 -9.32
N ALA A 44 9.85 3.20 -8.18
CA ALA A 44 9.06 4.40 -7.92
C ALA A 44 7.53 4.23 -8.08
N ALA A 45 7.01 3.00 -8.11
CA ALA A 45 5.58 2.78 -8.01
C ALA A 45 5.06 3.07 -6.58
N LEU A 46 3.84 3.59 -6.50
CA LEU A 46 3.16 3.96 -5.27
C LEU A 46 1.84 3.18 -5.15
N ALA A 47 1.70 2.39 -4.08
CA ALA A 47 0.42 1.84 -3.66
C ALA A 47 -0.17 2.69 -2.52
N ARG A 48 -1.45 3.08 -2.65
CA ARG A 48 -2.15 3.89 -1.66
C ARG A 48 -3.19 3.07 -0.93
N PHE A 49 -3.13 3.14 0.40
CA PHE A 49 -4.07 2.48 1.29
C PHE A 49 -4.88 3.49 2.10
N THR A 50 -6.08 3.08 2.51
CA THR A 50 -6.81 3.70 3.62
C THR A 50 -6.86 2.70 4.77
N ALA A 51 -6.31 3.08 5.92
CA ALA A 51 -6.39 2.32 7.17
C ALA A 51 -7.34 3.03 8.15
N LYS A 52 -7.98 2.26 9.04
CA LYS A 52 -8.81 2.78 10.13
C LYS A 52 -8.18 2.42 11.46
N GLY A 53 -8.37 3.25 12.47
CA GLY A 53 -7.84 3.02 13.81
C GLY A 53 -6.40 3.50 14.00
N ASP A 54 -5.79 3.08 15.10
CA ASP A 54 -4.42 3.46 15.46
C ASP A 54 -3.39 2.61 14.73
N TRP A 55 -2.26 3.23 14.38
CA TRP A 55 -1.14 2.55 13.70
C TRP A 55 -0.63 1.32 14.45
N ALA A 56 -0.70 1.30 15.77
CA ALA A 56 -0.28 0.17 16.60
C ALA A 56 -1.14 -1.08 16.40
N ASN A 57 -2.36 -0.92 15.86
CA ASN A 57 -3.32 -2.00 15.63
C ASN A 57 -3.41 -2.39 14.15
N LEU A 58 -2.61 -1.77 13.27
CA LEU A 58 -2.62 -2.10 11.86
C LEU A 58 -1.85 -3.41 11.63
N ASP A 59 -2.57 -4.43 11.15
CA ASP A 59 -2.02 -5.72 10.78
C ASP A 59 -2.23 -6.00 9.27
N PHE A 60 -1.64 -7.08 8.78
CA PHE A 60 -1.89 -7.58 7.42
C PHE A 60 -3.37 -7.87 7.19
N GLY A 61 -3.86 -7.54 5.99
CA GLY A 61 -5.28 -7.52 5.68
C GLY A 61 -6.06 -6.39 6.36
N GLY A 62 -5.40 -5.48 7.07
CA GLY A 62 -6.02 -4.41 7.85
C GLY A 62 -6.26 -3.10 7.10
N ALA A 63 -5.78 -2.96 5.85
CA ALA A 63 -5.95 -1.72 5.10
C ALA A 63 -6.58 -1.97 3.73
N ARG A 64 -7.43 -1.03 3.31
CA ARG A 64 -8.06 -1.08 1.99
C ARG A 64 -7.11 -0.48 0.95
N LEU A 65 -6.69 -1.27 -0.03
CA LEU A 65 -5.95 -0.81 -1.20
C LEU A 65 -6.87 -0.02 -2.12
N THR A 66 -6.47 1.20 -2.46
CA THR A 66 -7.31 2.14 -3.21
C THR A 66 -6.73 2.56 -4.56
N HIS A 67 -5.41 2.71 -4.66
CA HIS A 67 -4.76 3.16 -5.88
C HIS A 67 -3.40 2.49 -6.03
N PHE A 68 -2.96 2.39 -7.29
CA PHE A 68 -1.61 2.02 -7.67
C PHE A 68 -1.19 2.93 -8.82
N VAL A 69 -0.11 3.67 -8.62
CA VAL A 69 0.42 4.62 -9.59
C VAL A 69 1.84 4.23 -9.92
N ARG A 70 2.20 4.21 -11.20
CA ARG A 70 3.56 3.98 -11.67
C ARG A 70 4.05 5.24 -12.39
N PRO A 71 5.37 5.45 -12.51
CA PRO A 71 5.90 6.59 -13.25
C PRO A 71 5.30 6.72 -14.66
N LYS A 72 5.16 5.60 -15.39
CA LYS A 72 4.56 5.56 -16.74
C LYS A 72 3.07 5.93 -16.82
N ASP A 73 2.38 6.03 -15.69
CA ASP A 73 0.96 6.44 -15.65
C ASP A 73 0.83 7.97 -15.52
N LEU A 74 1.95 8.70 -15.39
CA LEU A 74 2.01 10.16 -15.16
C LEU A 74 2.58 10.95 -16.36
N GLU A 75 2.84 10.25 -17.46
CA GLU A 75 3.40 10.82 -18.71
C GLU A 75 2.31 11.41 -19.62
#